data_AF-A0A380EPD7-F1
#
_entry.id   AF-A0A380EPD7-F1
#
_cell.length_a   1.000
_cell.length_b   1.000
_cell.length_c   1.000
_cell.angle_alpha   90.00
_cell.angle_beta   90.00
_cell.angle_gamma   90.00
#
_symmetry.space_group_name_H-M   'P 1'
#
loop_
_entity.id
_entity.type
_entity.pdbx_description
1 polymer ?
#
loop_
_entity_poly.entity_id
_entity_poly.type
_entity_poly.pdbx_seq_one_letter_code
_entity_poly.pdbx_strand_id
1 'polypeptide(L)'
;MSIWYAYTTRLGIRLEKTFEYIDTPHKFKMGVSGCPRSCVESGVKDFGIISVENGFQIYIGGNGGTEVEKAEFLTTVETEDEVIKLCGALMQYYRETGIYAERTAPWLRRLGFENVKEVLLDPERQNELFERIMDAKKAVEAEPWEAITSNAQARRILKWRRCNTWKQKKKLK
;
A
#
# COMPACT_ATOMS: atom_id res chain seq x y z
N MET A 1 -33.29 1.50 -5.74
CA MET A 1 -31.94 0.97 -6.09
C MET A 1 -31.10 1.08 -4.82
N SER A 2 -30.87 -0.04 -4.17
CA SER A 2 -30.39 -0.12 -2.79
C SER A 2 -28.91 0.27 -2.72
N ILE A 3 -28.59 1.28 -1.92
CA ILE A 3 -27.28 1.97 -1.78
C ILE A 3 -26.17 1.11 -1.12
N TRP A 4 -26.36 -0.20 -0.99
CA TRP A 4 -25.59 -1.06 -0.09
C TRP A 4 -24.23 -1.57 -0.60
N TYR A 5 -23.85 -1.28 -1.84
CA TYR A 5 -22.53 -1.65 -2.37
C TYR A 5 -21.70 -0.40 -2.63
N ALA A 6 -20.82 -0.06 -1.69
CA ALA A 6 -19.66 0.74 -2.03
C ALA A 6 -18.92 0.00 -3.15
N TYR A 7 -18.72 0.66 -4.30
CA TYR A 7 -18.00 0.07 -5.43
C TYR A 7 -16.53 -0.12 -5.04
N THR A 8 -16.20 -1.28 -4.46
CA THR A 8 -14.86 -1.62 -3.99
C THR A 8 -13.80 -1.43 -5.06
N THR A 9 -14.14 -1.73 -6.32
CA THR A 9 -13.28 -1.51 -7.48
C THR A 9 -12.93 -0.04 -7.67
N ARG A 10 -13.88 0.88 -7.48
CA ARG A 10 -13.64 2.32 -7.61
C ARG A 10 -12.66 2.80 -6.55
N LEU A 11 -12.91 2.46 -5.29
CA LEU A 11 -12.02 2.81 -4.18
C LEU A 11 -10.63 2.17 -4.33
N GLY A 12 -10.57 0.90 -4.77
CA GLY A 12 -9.32 0.20 -5.06
C GLY A 12 -8.50 0.90 -6.14
N ILE A 13 -9.12 1.23 -7.27
CA ILE A 13 -8.46 2.00 -8.36
C ILE A 13 -7.96 3.34 -7.85
N ARG A 14 -8.75 4.01 -7.00
CA ARG A 14 -8.39 5.32 -6.46
C ARG A 14 -7.18 5.24 -5.52
N LEU A 15 -7.14 4.26 -4.63
CA LEU A 15 -6.00 3.99 -3.75
C LEU A 15 -4.73 3.70 -4.56
N GLU A 16 -4.83 2.83 -5.56
CA GLU A 16 -3.72 2.48 -6.44
C GLU A 16 -3.17 3.72 -7.16
N LYS A 17 -4.01 4.45 -7.89
CA LYS A 17 -3.57 5.65 -8.64
C LYS A 17 -2.97 6.74 -7.75
N THR A 18 -3.47 6.86 -6.52
CA THR A 18 -2.99 7.89 -5.58
C THR A 18 -1.61 7.54 -5.05
N PHE A 19 -1.36 6.26 -4.72
CA PHE A 19 -0.18 5.84 -3.98
C PHE A 19 0.80 4.96 -4.76
N GLU A 20 0.54 4.71 -6.05
CA GLU A 20 1.49 4.01 -6.93
C GLU A 20 2.84 4.75 -7.00
N TYR A 21 3.92 3.98 -7.14
CA TYR A 21 5.31 4.45 -7.19
C TYR A 21 5.84 5.14 -5.92
N ILE A 22 5.14 5.01 -4.79
CA ILE A 22 5.66 5.49 -3.50
C ILE A 22 6.50 4.41 -2.83
N ASP A 23 7.75 4.74 -2.54
CA ASP A 23 8.65 3.87 -1.78
C ASP A 23 8.26 3.80 -0.31
N THR A 24 8.23 2.57 0.21
CA THR A 24 7.96 2.25 1.63
C THR A 24 9.09 1.38 2.18
N PRO A 25 9.34 1.37 3.51
CA PRO A 25 10.43 0.59 4.12
C PRO A 25 10.46 -0.89 3.71
N HIS A 26 9.29 -1.45 3.43
CA HIS A 26 9.07 -2.77 2.83
C HIS A 26 7.70 -2.76 2.12
N LYS A 27 7.45 -3.72 1.21
CA LYS A 27 6.16 -3.96 0.51
C LYS A 27 4.94 -3.64 1.40
N PHE A 28 4.04 -2.83 0.86
CA PHE A 28 2.83 -2.36 1.52
C PHE A 28 1.60 -2.87 0.75
N LYS A 29 0.69 -3.57 1.42
CA LYS A 29 -0.50 -4.19 0.82
C LYS A 29 -1.76 -3.49 1.32
N MET A 30 -2.62 -3.13 0.36
CA MET A 30 -3.95 -2.59 0.63
C MET A 30 -5.02 -3.64 0.26
N GLY A 31 -6.17 -3.62 0.94
CA GLY A 31 -7.30 -4.47 0.59
C GLY A 31 -8.63 -3.80 0.87
N VAL A 32 -9.54 -3.80 -0.12
CA VAL A 32 -10.88 -3.21 -0.01
C VAL A 32 -11.94 -4.32 -0.08
N SER A 33 -12.61 -4.56 1.04
CA SER A 33 -13.73 -5.49 1.14
C SER A 33 -15.06 -4.74 1.07
N GLY A 34 -15.98 -5.20 0.22
CA GLY A 34 -17.28 -4.55 0.04
C GLY A 34 -18.34 -5.01 1.05
N CYS A 35 -18.03 -6.03 1.85
CA CYS A 35 -18.92 -6.54 2.86
C CYS A 35 -18.12 -7.13 4.04
N PRO A 36 -18.76 -7.32 5.21
CA PRO A 36 -18.11 -7.85 6.42
C PRO A 36 -17.50 -9.25 6.27
N ARG A 37 -17.87 -10.01 5.22
CA ARG A 37 -17.24 -11.32 4.94
C ARG A 37 -15.75 -11.20 4.63
N SER A 38 -15.27 -10.01 4.26
CA SER A 38 -13.86 -9.72 4.05
C SER A 38 -13.16 -10.70 3.08
N CYS A 39 -13.75 -10.96 1.91
CA CYS A 39 -13.24 -11.91 0.91
C CYS A 39 -11.85 -11.54 0.33
N VAL A 40 -11.36 -10.32 0.54
CA VAL A 40 -10.00 -9.92 0.15
C VAL A 40 -9.02 -9.99 1.32
N GLU A 41 -9.43 -10.62 2.43
CA GLU A 41 -8.66 -10.78 3.65
C GLU A 41 -8.12 -9.44 4.18
N SER A 42 -8.96 -8.41 4.24
CA SER A 42 -8.60 -7.05 4.71
C SER A 42 -7.91 -7.09 6.09
N GLY A 43 -8.30 -8.03 6.96
CA GLY A 43 -7.74 -8.19 8.31
C GLY A 43 -6.29 -8.69 8.39
N VAL A 44 -5.62 -8.98 7.27
CA VAL A 44 -4.18 -9.37 7.25
C VAL A 44 -3.35 -8.53 6.27
N LYS A 45 -3.90 -7.39 5.82
CA LYS A 45 -3.22 -6.40 4.98
C LYS A 45 -2.57 -5.34 5.85
N ASP A 46 -1.58 -4.66 5.29
CA ASP A 46 -0.93 -3.52 5.96
C ASP A 46 -1.95 -2.38 6.17
N PHE A 47 -2.85 -2.17 5.21
CA PHE A 47 -4.04 -1.29 5.30
C PHE A 47 -5.29 -2.01 4.76
N GLY A 48 -6.20 -2.37 5.66
CA GLY A 48 -7.43 -3.10 5.36
C GLY A 48 -8.65 -2.20 5.47
N ILE A 49 -9.54 -2.27 4.48
CA ILE A 49 -10.81 -1.54 4.45
C ILE A 49 -11.94 -2.56 4.37
N ILE A 50 -12.98 -2.36 5.18
CA ILE A 50 -14.22 -3.12 5.13
C ILE A 50 -15.38 -2.14 5.08
N SER A 51 -16.12 -2.15 3.96
CA SER A 51 -17.35 -1.37 3.82
C SER A 51 -18.46 -1.94 4.70
N VAL A 52 -19.10 -1.03 5.44
CA VAL A 52 -20.22 -1.28 6.35
C VAL A 52 -21.33 -0.29 6.07
N GLU A 53 -22.49 -0.47 6.71
CA GLU A 53 -23.69 0.33 6.47
C GLU A 53 -23.46 1.84 6.60
N ASN A 54 -22.60 2.24 7.52
CA ASN A 54 -22.31 3.62 7.90
C ASN A 54 -20.92 4.10 7.43
N GLY A 55 -20.31 3.45 6.43
CA GLY A 55 -19.05 3.90 5.84
C GLY A 55 -18.00 2.79 5.71
N PHE A 56 -16.77 3.09 6.14
CA PHE A 56 -15.59 2.26 5.93
C PHE A 56 -14.85 2.04 7.24
N GLN A 57 -14.80 0.79 7.70
CA GLN A 57 -13.93 0.39 8.80
C GLN A 57 -12.50 0.24 8.28
N ILE A 58 -11.55 0.84 8.99
CA ILE A 58 -10.14 0.83 8.65
C ILE A 58 -9.38 -0.02 9.68
N TYR A 59 -8.55 -0.92 9.17
CA TYR A 59 -7.69 -1.82 9.93
C TYR A 59 -6.23 -1.64 9.50
N ILE A 60 -5.29 -1.68 10.43
CA ILE A 60 -3.86 -1.43 10.15
C ILE A 60 -2.94 -2.48 10.77
N GLY A 61 -1.76 -2.66 10.17
CA GLY A 61 -0.69 -3.50 10.73
C GLY A 61 -0.93 -5.00 10.63
N GLY A 62 -1.73 -5.46 9.67
CA GLY A 62 -1.88 -6.90 9.40
C GLY A 62 -0.70 -7.46 8.60
N ASN A 63 -0.45 -8.77 8.75
CA ASN A 63 0.58 -9.46 7.97
C ASN A 63 0.13 -10.89 7.62
N GLY A 64 -0.22 -11.14 6.36
CA GLY A 64 -0.41 -12.51 5.84
C GLY A 64 0.90 -13.20 5.40
N GLY A 65 1.98 -13.06 6.18
CA GLY A 65 3.31 -13.58 5.87
C GLY A 65 3.63 -14.89 6.60
N THR A 66 4.92 -15.17 6.81
CA THR A 66 5.39 -16.30 7.62
C THR A 66 4.84 -16.23 9.05
N GLU A 67 4.92 -15.05 9.65
CA GLU A 67 4.24 -14.72 10.90
C GLU A 67 2.92 -14.05 10.55
N VAL A 68 1.81 -14.72 10.88
CA VAL A 68 0.47 -14.20 10.60
C VAL A 68 0.07 -13.25 11.71
N GLU A 69 -0.21 -12.00 11.35
CA GLU A 69 -0.68 -10.98 12.29
C GLU A 69 -2.02 -10.43 11.84
N LYS A 70 -2.95 -10.35 12.79
CA LYS A 70 -4.25 -9.73 12.60
C LYS A 70 -4.07 -8.20 12.63
N ALA A 71 -4.66 -7.51 11.67
CA ALA A 71 -4.74 -6.06 11.66
C ALA A 71 -5.63 -5.54 12.80
N GLU A 72 -5.22 -4.44 13.41
CA GLU A 72 -5.95 -3.77 14.49
C GLU A 72 -6.96 -2.76 13.93
N PHE A 73 -8.13 -2.67 14.55
CA PHE A 73 -9.18 -1.73 14.15
C PHE A 73 -8.79 -0.30 14.53
N LEU A 74 -8.61 0.56 13.53
CA LEU A 74 -8.22 1.96 13.73
C LEU A 74 -9.43 2.85 14.03
N THR A 75 -10.36 2.95 13.06
CA THR A 75 -11.54 3.82 13.11
C THR A 75 -12.53 3.45 12.00
N THR A 76 -13.70 4.09 12.02
CA THR A 76 -14.68 4.08 10.92
C THR A 76 -14.80 5.50 10.35
N VAL A 77 -14.77 5.63 9.03
CA VAL A 77 -14.95 6.91 8.32
C VAL A 77 -16.11 6.83 7.35
N GLU A 78 -16.71 7.96 7.00
CA GLU A 78 -17.93 7.98 6.17
C GLU A 78 -17.59 8.03 4.68
N THR A 79 -16.48 8.66 4.32
CA THR A 79 -16.17 9.00 2.92
C THR A 79 -14.92 8.30 2.39
N GLU A 80 -14.87 8.08 1.07
CA GLU A 80 -13.67 7.57 0.40
C GLU A 80 -12.48 8.55 0.55
N ASP A 81 -12.74 9.86 0.64
CA ASP A 81 -11.71 10.88 0.80
C ASP A 81 -10.95 10.72 2.13
N GLU A 82 -11.68 10.45 3.21
CA GLU A 82 -11.10 10.15 4.52
C GLU A 82 -10.29 8.85 4.51
N VAL A 83 -10.74 7.82 3.77
CA VAL A 83 -9.98 6.57 3.59
C VAL A 83 -8.65 6.85 2.90
N ILE A 84 -8.66 7.61 1.79
CA ILE A 84 -7.43 7.99 1.08
C ILE A 84 -6.51 8.78 2.01
N LYS A 85 -7.05 9.74 2.74
CA LYS A 85 -6.28 10.60 3.64
C LYS A 85 -5.60 9.81 4.75
N LEU A 86 -6.32 8.91 5.41
CA LEU A 86 -5.76 8.03 6.44
C LEU A 86 -4.72 7.05 5.89
N CYS A 87 -4.95 6.50 4.69
CA CYS A 87 -3.99 5.63 4.02
C CYS A 87 -2.67 6.39 3.75
N GLY A 88 -2.76 7.60 3.21
CA GLY A 88 -1.59 8.44 2.93
C GLY A 88 -0.85 8.82 4.21
N ALA A 89 -1.58 9.22 5.25
CA ALA A 89 -0.99 9.56 6.54
C ALA A 89 -0.26 8.36 7.18
N LEU A 90 -0.87 7.18 7.16
CA LEU A 90 -0.24 5.93 7.63
C LEU A 90 1.03 5.61 6.83
N MET A 91 0.94 5.66 5.50
CA MET A 91 2.08 5.38 4.64
C MET A 91 3.23 6.36 4.92
N GLN A 92 2.95 7.65 5.06
CA GLN A 92 3.99 8.63 5.36
C GLN A 92 4.62 8.39 6.73
N TYR A 93 3.79 8.14 7.75
CA TYR A 93 4.30 7.92 9.09
C TYR A 93 5.18 6.66 9.14
N TYR A 94 4.77 5.61 8.44
CA TYR A 94 5.56 4.40 8.26
C TYR A 94 6.87 4.66 7.50
N ARG A 95 6.87 5.50 6.45
CA ARG A 95 8.11 5.90 5.74
C ARG A 95 9.10 6.63 6.64
N GLU A 96 8.60 7.49 7.53
CA GLU A 96 9.44 8.33 8.40
C GLU A 96 9.98 7.58 9.63
N THR A 97 9.28 6.54 10.09
CA THR A 97 9.59 5.87 11.37
C THR A 97 9.90 4.38 11.24
N GLY A 98 9.69 3.79 10.06
CA GLY A 98 10.02 2.41 9.75
C GLY A 98 11.52 2.19 9.60
N ILE A 99 11.99 1.03 10.04
CA ILE A 99 13.36 0.57 9.82
C ILE A 99 13.43 -0.09 8.43
N TYR A 100 14.58 0.00 7.75
CA TYR A 100 14.77 -0.65 6.45
C TYR A 100 14.39 -2.14 6.50
N ALA A 101 13.56 -2.57 5.53
CA ALA A 101 13.01 -3.91 5.42
C ALA A 101 12.10 -4.37 6.58
N GLU A 102 11.71 -3.49 7.49
CA GLU A 102 10.68 -3.75 8.50
C GLU A 102 9.30 -3.84 7.83
N ARG A 103 8.41 -4.73 8.29
CA ARG A 103 7.00 -4.80 7.85
C ARG A 103 6.13 -3.93 8.76
N THR A 104 4.95 -3.53 8.28
CA THR A 104 4.03 -2.70 9.07
C THR A 104 3.59 -3.35 10.39
N ALA A 105 3.48 -4.68 10.46
CA ALA A 105 3.08 -5.36 11.69
C ALA A 105 4.14 -5.29 12.83
N PRO A 106 5.42 -5.67 12.60
CA PRO A 106 6.52 -5.36 13.53
C PRO A 106 6.65 -3.88 13.86
N TRP A 107 6.49 -3.00 12.87
CA TRP A 107 6.55 -1.55 13.05
C TRP A 107 5.46 -1.05 14.01
N LEU A 108 4.21 -1.49 13.81
CA LEU A 108 3.07 -1.13 14.65
C LEU A 108 3.26 -1.66 16.09
N ARG A 109 3.80 -2.88 16.24
CA ARG A 109 4.13 -3.44 17.56
C ARG A 109 5.22 -2.62 18.27
N ARG A 110 6.26 -2.21 17.55
CA ARG A 110 7.40 -1.45 18.09
C ARG A 110 6.99 -0.04 18.52
N LEU A 111 6.20 0.66 17.70
CA LEU A 111 5.72 2.00 18.04
C LEU A 111 4.54 1.99 19.01
N GLY A 112 3.81 0.89 19.09
CA GLY A 112 2.58 0.76 19.87
C GLY A 112 1.37 1.26 19.10
N PHE A 113 0.31 0.45 19.06
CA PHE A 113 -0.92 0.76 18.33
C PHE A 113 -1.56 2.08 18.78
N GLU A 114 -1.65 2.32 20.10
CA GLU A 114 -2.26 3.54 20.63
C GLU A 114 -1.50 4.81 20.20
N ASN A 115 -0.17 4.77 20.20
CA ASN A 115 0.64 5.90 19.72
C ASN A 115 0.42 6.16 18.22
N VAL A 116 0.40 5.11 17.40
CA VAL A 116 0.11 5.25 15.95
C VAL A 116 -1.30 5.77 15.73
N LYS A 117 -2.29 5.26 16.48
CA LYS A 117 -3.68 5.71 16.41
C LYS A 117 -3.83 7.18 16.77
N GLU A 118 -3.20 7.64 17.85
CA GLU A 118 -3.22 9.03 18.27
C GLU A 118 -2.67 9.95 17.17
N VAL A 119 -1.53 9.58 16.57
CA VAL A 119 -0.93 10.34 15.47
C VAL A 119 -1.86 10.40 14.24
N LEU A 120 -2.51 9.30 13.88
CA LEU A 120 -3.34 9.22 12.67
C LEU A 120 -4.72 9.86 12.82
N LEU A 121 -5.25 9.93 14.05
CA LEU A 121 -6.56 10.50 14.34
C LEU A 121 -6.50 11.97 14.81
N ASP A 122 -5.30 12.49 15.06
CA ASP A 122 -5.06 13.93 15.20
C ASP A 122 -5.22 14.62 13.82
N PRO A 123 -6.18 15.55 13.64
CA PRO A 123 -6.45 16.17 12.36
C PRO A 123 -5.27 16.98 11.79
N GLU A 124 -4.51 17.65 12.66
CA GLU A 124 -3.36 18.46 12.24
C GLU A 124 -2.23 17.56 11.75
N ARG A 125 -1.84 16.57 12.56
CA ARG A 125 -0.80 15.60 12.19
C ARG A 125 -1.17 14.79 10.95
N GLN A 126 -2.42 14.35 10.86
CA GLN A 126 -2.93 13.62 9.70
C GLN A 126 -2.81 14.47 8.42
N ASN A 127 -3.17 15.75 8.47
CA ASN A 127 -3.03 16.67 7.34
C ASN A 127 -1.57 16.81 6.92
N GLU A 128 -0.68 17.10 7.87
CA GLU A 128 0.74 17.28 7.59
C GLU A 128 1.38 16.03 6.97
N LEU A 129 1.07 14.85 7.51
CA LEU A 129 1.54 13.57 6.96
C LEU A 129 1.01 13.33 5.54
N PHE A 130 -0.27 13.64 5.31
CA PHE A 130 -0.89 13.48 4.01
C PHE A 130 -0.29 14.43 2.96
N GLU A 131 -0.02 15.68 3.32
CA GLU A 131 0.61 16.64 2.41
C GLU A 131 2.03 16.19 2.02
N ARG A 132 2.83 15.73 2.98
CA ARG A 132 4.20 15.26 2.71
C ARG A 132 4.24 14.06 1.75
N ILE A 133 3.32 13.11 1.87
CA ILE A 133 3.28 11.98 0.92
C ILE A 133 2.81 12.40 -0.47
N MET A 134 1.90 13.37 -0.57
CA MET A 134 1.46 13.92 -1.85
C MET A 134 2.58 14.72 -2.53
N ASP A 135 3.41 15.43 -1.75
CA ASP A 135 4.61 16.08 -2.28
C ASP A 135 5.66 15.07 -2.76
N ALA A 136 5.86 13.97 -2.01
CA ALA A 136 6.71 12.88 -2.46
C ALA A 136 6.18 12.23 -3.75
N LYS A 137 4.86 12.11 -3.92
CA LYS A 137 4.23 11.58 -5.14
C LYS A 137 4.49 12.45 -6.37
N LYS A 138 4.42 13.79 -6.23
CA LYS A 138 4.75 14.73 -7.32
C LYS A 138 6.19 14.55 -7.83
N ALA A 139 7.13 14.21 -6.95
CA ALA A 139 8.51 13.96 -7.34
C ALA A 139 8.67 12.73 -8.27
N VAL A 140 7.69 11.82 -8.26
CA VAL A 140 7.66 10.57 -9.04
C VAL A 140 6.59 10.62 -10.14
N GLU A 141 6.15 11.81 -10.54
CA GLU A 141 5.04 11.99 -11.48
C GLU A 141 5.38 11.51 -12.92
N ALA A 142 6.66 11.44 -13.28
CA ALA A 142 7.07 10.84 -14.55
C ALA A 142 6.98 9.31 -14.48
N GLU A 143 6.23 8.72 -15.43
CA GLU A 143 6.09 7.26 -15.54
C GLU A 143 7.48 6.63 -15.77
N PRO A 144 7.98 5.78 -14.84
CA PRO A 144 9.38 5.35 -14.87
C PRO A 144 9.75 4.52 -16.11
N TRP A 145 8.78 3.85 -16.72
CA TRP A 145 8.97 2.97 -17.87
C TRP A 145 8.79 3.71 -19.20
N GLU A 146 8.16 4.88 -19.24
CA GLU A 146 7.96 5.68 -20.45
C GLU A 146 9.32 6.10 -21.04
N ALA A 147 10.28 6.49 -20.19
CA ALA A 147 11.65 6.80 -20.63
C ALA A 147 12.36 5.59 -21.28
N ILE A 148 12.09 4.37 -20.79
CA ILE A 148 12.70 3.13 -21.30
C ILE A 148 11.97 2.66 -22.57
N THR A 149 10.65 2.74 -22.59
CA THR A 149 9.81 2.29 -23.69
C THR A 149 9.81 3.27 -24.84
N SER A 150 10.00 4.57 -24.64
CA SER A 150 10.16 5.54 -25.74
C SER A 150 11.55 5.46 -26.39
N ASN A 151 12.58 5.05 -25.65
CA ASN A 151 13.96 5.00 -26.12
C ASN A 151 14.42 3.60 -26.56
N ALA A 152 14.59 3.40 -27.87
CA ALA A 152 15.01 2.11 -28.46
C ALA A 152 16.35 1.56 -27.92
N GLN A 153 17.26 2.44 -27.48
CA GLN A 153 18.54 2.05 -26.88
C GLN A 153 18.37 1.61 -25.43
N ALA A 154 17.52 2.29 -24.65
CA ALA A 154 17.18 1.91 -23.28
C ALA A 154 16.41 0.58 -23.21
N ARG A 155 15.53 0.30 -24.20
CA ARG A 155 14.84 -1.01 -24.34
C ARG A 155 15.78 -2.22 -24.41
N ARG A 156 17.08 -2.01 -24.65
CA ARG A 156 18.08 -3.09 -24.63
C ARG A 156 18.17 -3.78 -23.26
N ILE A 157 17.86 -3.10 -22.16
CA ILE A 157 17.85 -3.70 -20.81
C ILE A 157 16.72 -4.73 -20.64
N LEU A 158 15.59 -4.52 -21.34
CA LEU A 158 14.44 -5.42 -21.36
C LEU A 158 14.63 -6.61 -22.30
N LYS A 159 15.61 -6.53 -23.22
CA LYS A 159 15.96 -7.66 -24.09
C LYS A 159 16.69 -8.71 -23.25
N TRP A 160 15.94 -9.70 -22.80
CA TRP A 160 16.50 -10.89 -22.18
C TRP A 160 17.49 -11.55 -23.14
N ARG A 161 18.79 -11.38 -22.88
CA ARG A 161 19.81 -12.19 -23.55
C ARG A 161 19.64 -13.60 -23.01
N ARG A 162 19.20 -14.53 -23.87
CA ARG A 162 19.28 -15.97 -23.58
C ARG A 162 20.66 -16.26 -23.02
N CYS A 163 20.71 -16.59 -21.73
CA CYS A 163 21.92 -17.10 -21.12
C CYS A 163 22.20 -18.44 -21.80
N ASN A 164 23.08 -18.45 -22.80
CA ASN A 164 23.45 -19.63 -23.57
C ASN A 164 24.37 -20.59 -22.75
N THR A 165 24.28 -20.58 -21.42
CA THR A 165 25.06 -21.46 -20.53
C THR A 165 24.72 -22.94 -20.71
N TRP A 166 23.57 -23.27 -21.31
CA TRP A 166 23.24 -24.65 -21.70
C TRP A 166 23.98 -25.17 -22.95
N LYS A 167 24.54 -24.29 -23.81
CA LYS A 167 25.32 -24.73 -24.98
C LYS A 167 26.82 -24.96 -24.68
N GLN A 168 27.33 -24.47 -23.55
CA GLN A 168 28.74 -24.66 -23.20
C GLN A 168 29.04 -26.01 -22.51
N LYS A 169 28.03 -26.69 -21.92
CA LYS A 169 28.21 -28.03 -21.32
C LYS A 169 28.30 -29.19 -22.32
N LYS A 170 28.19 -28.95 -23.63
CA LYS A 170 28.32 -29.99 -24.69
C LYS A 170 29.71 -30.07 -25.35
N LYS A 171 30.72 -29.36 -24.83
CA LYS A 171 32.12 -29.46 -25.31
C LYS A 171 33.08 -30.17 -24.35
N LEU A 172 32.56 -30.85 -23.32
CA LEU A 172 33.33 -31.63 -22.34
C LEU A 172 32.80 -33.06 -22.20
N LYS A 173 32.46 -33.69 -23.33
CA LYS A 173 32.32 -35.14 -23.46
C LYS A 173 33.04 -35.59 -24.72
#